data_AF-A7S9K7-F1
#
_entry.id   AF-A7S9K7-F1
#
_cell.length_a   1.000
_cell.length_b   1.000
_cell.length_c   1.000
_cell.angle_alpha   90.00
_cell.angle_beta   90.00
_cell.angle_gamma   90.00
#
_symmetry.space_group_name_H-M   'P 1'
#
loop_
_entity.id
_entity.type
_entity.pdbx_description
1 polymer ?
#
loop_
_entity_poly.entity_id
_entity_poly.type
_entity_poly.pdbx_seq_one_letter_code
_entity_poly.pdbx_strand_id
1 'polypeptide(L)'
;FLLADLKCNFDSDLCGFLQLSGDNFDWVKRSGSTPSGETGPTSDHTSGSAHIPPISAPGYYMYMEASNPRKQGENAIMDKTITFGGATCLTFYYHMLGQHMGTLNVFVGSRRLFSKSGDQGSQWHLAELSFVHTGDDKVWNLAIRGSEYQGDIAIDDIKVISGACGSTRKCDFDVDVCGFVQDTQDVFDWTRMKGNTGSSGTGPIGDHTSGKGRYSRSSDSDREIP
;
A
#
# COMPACT_ATOMS: atom_id res chain seq x y z
N PHE A 1 -1.60 18.46 15.92
CA PHE A 1 -0.64 17.35 15.77
C PHE A 1 -0.83 16.79 14.38
N LEU A 2 0.21 16.89 13.54
CA LEU A 2 0.17 16.40 12.16
C LEU A 2 0.13 14.87 12.17
N LEU A 3 -0.65 14.26 11.27
CA LEU A 3 -0.59 12.83 11.00
C LEU A 3 0.85 12.46 10.62
N ALA A 4 1.39 11.37 11.16
CA ALA A 4 2.56 10.76 10.56
C ALA A 4 2.07 9.90 9.39
N ASP A 5 2.33 10.33 8.15
CA ASP A 5 2.09 9.49 6.98
C ASP A 5 2.95 8.22 7.10
N LEU A 6 2.32 7.05 6.98
CA LEU A 6 2.99 5.76 6.99
C LEU A 6 3.08 5.21 5.57
N LYS A 7 4.26 4.75 5.19
CA LYS A 7 4.49 3.92 4.00
C LYS A 7 5.43 2.79 4.40
N CYS A 8 5.04 1.55 4.13
CA CYS A 8 5.79 0.36 4.51
C CYS A 8 5.63 -0.74 3.47
N ASN A 9 6.72 -1.08 2.80
CA ASN A 9 6.80 -2.17 1.83
C ASN A 9 7.70 -3.31 2.35
N PHE A 10 8.01 -3.32 3.64
CA PHE A 10 8.80 -4.34 4.33
C PHE A 10 10.22 -4.66 3.81
N ASP A 11 10.73 -3.97 2.78
CA ASP A 11 12.01 -4.33 2.15
C ASP A 11 13.21 -4.21 3.10
N SER A 12 13.30 -3.10 3.82
CA SER A 12 14.42 -2.83 4.73
C SER A 12 14.14 -3.31 6.15
N ASP A 13 12.96 -3.03 6.69
CA ASP A 13 12.58 -3.36 8.06
C ASP A 13 11.06 -3.57 8.20
N LEU A 14 10.55 -3.67 9.44
CA LEU A 14 9.12 -3.78 9.72
C LEU A 14 8.44 -2.41 9.89
N CYS A 15 9.12 -1.31 9.56
CA CYS A 15 8.62 0.06 9.67
C CYS A 15 8.06 0.40 11.06
N GLY A 16 8.58 -0.21 12.13
CA GLY A 16 8.08 -0.04 13.50
C GLY A 16 6.77 -0.78 13.82
N PHE A 17 6.31 -1.68 12.95
CA PHE A 17 5.34 -2.70 13.33
C PHE A 17 5.97 -3.68 14.33
N LEU A 18 5.17 -4.10 15.30
CA LEU A 18 5.54 -5.05 16.36
C LEU A 18 4.71 -6.32 16.22
N GLN A 19 5.37 -7.48 16.32
CA GLN A 19 4.69 -8.77 16.49
C GLN A 19 4.22 -8.89 17.94
N LEU A 20 2.96 -9.27 18.16
CA LEU A 20 2.43 -9.44 19.51
C LEU A 20 2.84 -10.80 20.09
N SER A 21 3.49 -10.81 21.25
CA SER A 21 3.86 -12.06 21.92
C SER A 21 2.71 -12.84 22.57
N GLY A 22 1.48 -12.31 22.53
CA GLY A 22 0.30 -12.87 23.18
C GLY A 22 -0.67 -13.60 22.22
N ASP A 23 -0.34 -13.67 20.93
CA ASP A 23 -1.05 -14.46 19.94
C ASP A 23 -0.48 -15.89 19.87
N ASN A 24 -0.82 -16.64 18.83
CA ASN A 24 -0.35 -18.02 18.69
C ASN A 24 0.99 -18.13 17.96
N PHE A 25 1.31 -17.20 17.07
CA PHE A 25 2.54 -17.17 16.28
C PHE A 25 2.73 -15.85 15.53
N ASP A 26 3.97 -15.58 15.13
CA ASP A 26 4.32 -14.33 14.46
C ASP A 26 4.16 -14.39 12.92
N TRP A 27 3.95 -13.23 12.31
CA TRP A 27 4.14 -13.06 10.86
C TRP A 27 5.62 -13.21 10.48
N VAL A 28 5.85 -13.75 9.29
CA VAL A 28 7.20 -14.01 8.78
C VAL A 28 7.48 -13.08 7.60
N LYS A 29 8.64 -12.40 7.63
CA LYS A 29 9.15 -11.62 6.49
C LYS A 29 9.75 -12.57 5.44
N ARG A 30 9.35 -12.43 4.18
CA ARG A 30 9.68 -13.37 3.10
C ARG A 30 9.97 -12.65 1.79
N SER A 31 10.84 -13.25 0.99
CA SER A 31 11.07 -12.92 -0.43
C SER A 31 10.83 -14.18 -1.28
N GLY A 32 10.23 -14.04 -2.47
CA GLY A 32 9.91 -15.15 -3.38
C GLY A 32 8.73 -16.03 -2.90
N SER A 33 8.53 -17.20 -3.52
CA SER A 33 7.42 -18.13 -3.22
C SER A 33 7.39 -18.62 -1.77
N THR A 34 6.20 -18.93 -1.21
CA THR A 34 6.06 -19.60 0.10
C THR A 34 6.59 -21.06 0.08
N PRO A 35 6.93 -21.71 1.22
CA PRO A 35 7.62 -23.01 1.22
C PRO A 35 6.64 -24.16 0.95
N SER A 36 5.37 -23.92 1.23
CA SER A 36 4.20 -24.74 0.92
C SER A 36 3.96 -24.69 -0.59
N GLY A 37 3.86 -25.87 -1.20
CA GLY A 37 3.51 -25.98 -2.62
C GLY A 37 2.05 -25.58 -2.85
N GLU A 38 1.80 -24.90 -3.97
CA GLU A 38 0.45 -24.49 -4.44
C GLU A 38 -0.27 -23.46 -3.54
N THR A 39 0.44 -22.75 -2.66
CA THR A 39 -0.12 -21.62 -1.88
C THR A 39 0.78 -20.39 -1.87
N GLY A 40 0.24 -19.27 -1.39
CA GLY A 40 0.96 -18.00 -1.23
C GLY A 40 1.37 -17.34 -2.56
N PRO A 41 1.94 -16.12 -2.49
CA PRO A 41 2.41 -15.41 -3.68
C PRO A 41 3.77 -15.97 -4.14
N THR A 42 4.04 -15.95 -5.46
CA THR A 42 5.34 -16.38 -6.03
C THR A 42 6.45 -15.33 -5.88
N SER A 43 6.08 -14.09 -5.58
CA SER A 43 6.95 -12.94 -5.37
C SER A 43 6.23 -11.87 -4.54
N ASP A 44 6.98 -10.95 -3.93
CA ASP A 44 6.45 -9.74 -3.32
C ASP A 44 5.69 -8.87 -4.35
N HIS A 45 4.87 -7.93 -3.86
CA HIS A 45 4.09 -7.07 -4.75
C HIS A 45 4.96 -5.99 -5.40
N THR A 46 5.83 -5.34 -4.62
CA THR A 46 6.64 -4.19 -5.08
C THR A 46 7.58 -4.55 -6.24
N SER A 47 8.29 -5.68 -6.16
CA SER A 47 9.25 -6.15 -7.17
C SER A 47 8.66 -7.15 -8.18
N GLY A 48 7.51 -7.75 -7.87
CA GLY A 48 6.73 -8.59 -8.79
C GLY A 48 5.84 -7.81 -9.78
N SER A 49 5.63 -6.50 -9.55
CA SER A 49 4.86 -5.66 -10.46
C SER A 49 5.65 -5.41 -11.76
N ALA A 50 5.17 -5.93 -12.87
CA ALA A 50 5.76 -5.81 -14.22
C ALA A 50 5.88 -4.36 -14.75
N HIS A 51 5.65 -3.34 -13.92
CA HIS A 51 5.76 -1.92 -14.23
C HIS A 51 6.99 -1.24 -13.63
N ILE A 52 7.76 -1.92 -12.78
CA ILE A 52 9.03 -1.41 -12.27
C ILE A 52 10.15 -2.30 -12.84
N PRO A 53 11.18 -1.74 -13.53
CA PRO A 53 12.32 -2.52 -13.97
C PRO A 53 12.92 -3.26 -12.76
N PRO A 54 13.38 -4.51 -12.93
CA PRO A 54 13.79 -5.36 -11.82
C PRO A 54 14.76 -4.59 -10.92
N ILE A 55 14.29 -4.20 -9.74
CA ILE A 55 15.15 -3.62 -8.73
C ILE A 55 16.14 -4.73 -8.38
N SER A 56 17.42 -4.43 -8.38
CA SER A 56 18.52 -5.38 -8.22
C SER A 56 18.59 -6.04 -6.82
N ALA A 57 17.57 -5.84 -5.98
CA ALA A 57 17.40 -6.45 -4.67
C ALA A 57 16.03 -7.18 -4.61
N PRO A 58 15.95 -8.37 -3.97
CA PRO A 58 14.68 -9.05 -3.78
C PRO A 58 13.78 -8.18 -2.89
N GLY A 59 12.52 -7.96 -3.31
CA GLY A 59 11.54 -7.31 -2.46
C GLY A 59 10.95 -8.28 -1.43
N TYR A 60 10.32 -7.72 -0.38
CA TYR A 60 9.85 -8.48 0.77
C TYR A 60 8.39 -8.20 1.09
N TYR A 61 7.70 -9.23 1.59
CA TYR A 61 6.35 -9.12 2.11
C TYR A 61 6.24 -9.82 3.47
N MET A 62 5.16 -9.55 4.19
CA MET A 62 4.82 -10.28 5.41
C MET A 62 3.81 -11.35 5.08
N TYR A 63 4.03 -12.57 5.58
CA TYR A 63 3.04 -13.65 5.42
C TYR A 63 2.86 -14.48 6.69
N MET A 64 1.69 -15.07 6.77
CA MET A 64 1.31 -16.03 7.79
C MET A 64 1.54 -17.43 7.25
N GLU A 65 2.52 -18.14 7.82
CA GLU A 65 2.79 -19.55 7.48
C GLU A 65 1.73 -20.44 8.15
N ALA A 66 0.82 -21.01 7.36
CA ALA A 66 -0.28 -21.83 7.88
C ALA A 66 0.12 -23.31 8.12
N SER A 67 1.33 -23.73 7.75
CA SER A 67 1.76 -25.12 7.87
C SER A 67 2.09 -25.58 9.30
N ASN A 68 2.46 -26.86 9.42
CA ASN A 68 2.76 -27.49 10.70
C ASN A 68 3.84 -26.68 11.47
N PRO A 69 3.66 -26.40 12.77
CA PRO A 69 2.71 -27.02 13.71
C PRO A 69 1.41 -26.24 13.94
N ARG A 70 1.07 -25.27 13.08
CA ARG A 70 -0.08 -24.40 13.28
C ARG A 70 -1.41 -25.16 13.21
N LYS A 71 -2.36 -24.77 14.05
CA LYS A 71 -3.70 -25.39 14.18
C LYS A 71 -4.82 -24.44 13.76
N GLN A 72 -5.95 -25.02 13.36
CA GLN A 72 -7.12 -24.26 12.92
C GLN A 72 -7.54 -23.25 13.98
N GLY A 73 -7.79 -22.01 13.55
CA GLY A 73 -8.20 -20.91 14.43
C GLY A 73 -7.06 -20.22 15.18
N GLU A 74 -5.82 -20.71 15.08
CA GLU A 74 -4.66 -19.97 15.58
C GLU A 74 -4.46 -18.67 14.78
N ASN A 75 -3.89 -17.66 15.44
CA ASN A 75 -3.74 -16.34 14.86
C ASN A 75 -2.33 -15.76 14.97
N ALA A 76 -2.05 -14.84 14.04
CA ALA A 76 -0.87 -13.97 14.04
C ALA A 76 -1.31 -12.51 13.97
N ILE A 77 -0.72 -11.69 14.82
CA ILE A 77 -1.06 -10.28 15.01
C ILE A 77 0.20 -9.44 14.97
N MET A 78 0.16 -8.45 14.09
CA MET A 78 1.16 -7.39 14.04
C MET A 78 0.45 -6.05 14.18
N ASP A 79 0.99 -5.17 15.04
CA ASP A 79 0.42 -3.86 15.33
C ASP A 79 1.42 -2.72 15.20
N LYS A 80 0.89 -1.51 15.01
CA LYS A 80 1.65 -0.26 15.09
C LYS A 80 0.75 0.85 15.64
N THR A 81 1.26 1.62 16.58
CA THR A 81 0.56 2.83 17.06
C THR A 81 0.74 3.96 16.05
N ILE A 82 -0.37 4.57 15.64
CA ILE A 82 -0.41 5.69 14.71
C ILE A 82 -1.25 6.82 15.32
N THR A 83 -0.79 8.05 15.16
CA THR A 83 -1.56 9.25 15.50
C THR A 83 -2.46 9.65 14.35
N PHE A 84 -3.78 9.62 14.56
CA PHE A 84 -4.78 9.99 13.56
C PHE A 84 -5.25 11.43 13.72
N GLY A 85 -5.41 12.13 12.59
CA GLY A 85 -5.79 13.55 12.54
C GLY A 85 -7.21 13.80 12.02
N GLY A 86 -7.97 12.76 11.68
CA GLY A 86 -9.33 12.87 11.13
C GLY A 86 -9.57 11.89 9.98
N ALA A 87 -10.06 12.40 8.85
CA ALA A 87 -10.23 11.60 7.64
C ALA A 87 -8.91 10.95 7.24
N THR A 88 -8.93 9.65 7.03
CA THR A 88 -7.76 8.80 6.83
C THR A 88 -8.05 7.75 5.75
N CYS A 89 -7.04 7.49 4.92
CA CYS A 89 -7.03 6.41 3.96
C CYS A 89 -5.94 5.43 4.34
N LEU A 90 -6.35 4.19 4.62
CA LEU A 90 -5.46 3.04 4.78
C LEU A 90 -5.55 2.19 3.52
N THR A 91 -4.41 1.95 2.88
CA THR A 91 -4.29 1.01 1.77
C THR A 91 -3.24 -0.04 2.07
N PHE A 92 -3.42 -1.23 1.52
CA PHE A 92 -2.43 -2.31 1.54
C PHE A 92 -2.76 -3.31 0.45
N TYR A 93 -1.76 -4.08 0.03
CA TYR A 93 -1.96 -5.23 -0.83
C TYR A 93 -2.07 -6.49 0.01
N TYR A 94 -2.92 -7.42 -0.43
CA TYR A 94 -3.07 -8.73 0.20
C TYR A 94 -3.12 -9.84 -0.85
N HIS A 95 -2.68 -11.03 -0.47
CA HIS A 95 -2.75 -12.24 -1.26
C HIS A 95 -3.30 -13.39 -0.42
N MET A 96 -4.25 -14.14 -0.97
CA MET A 96 -4.96 -15.22 -0.31
C MET A 96 -5.33 -16.30 -1.33
N LEU A 97 -4.47 -17.31 -1.50
CA LEU A 97 -4.66 -18.42 -2.44
C LEU A 97 -4.58 -19.75 -1.70
N GLY A 98 -5.64 -20.56 -1.78
CA GLY A 98 -5.66 -21.88 -1.16
C GLY A 98 -7.06 -22.38 -0.81
N GLN A 99 -7.26 -23.70 -0.89
CA GLN A 99 -8.55 -24.32 -0.59
C GLN A 99 -8.98 -24.17 0.88
N HIS A 100 -8.02 -24.00 1.79
CA HIS A 100 -8.25 -23.92 3.23
C HIS A 100 -7.87 -22.55 3.79
N MET A 101 -8.10 -21.50 3.00
CA MET A 101 -7.81 -20.13 3.41
C MET A 101 -8.49 -19.75 4.73
N GLY A 102 -7.70 -19.06 5.54
CA GLY A 102 -8.13 -18.42 6.77
C GLY A 102 -8.91 -17.12 6.54
N THR A 103 -8.82 -16.23 7.52
CA THR A 103 -9.42 -14.89 7.46
C THR A 103 -8.39 -13.82 7.77
N LEU A 104 -8.30 -12.80 6.91
CA LEU A 104 -7.56 -11.56 7.15
C LEU A 104 -8.53 -10.50 7.68
N ASN A 105 -8.24 -9.95 8.86
CA ASN A 105 -8.95 -8.82 9.43
C ASN A 105 -7.99 -7.64 9.64
N VAL A 106 -8.48 -6.42 9.45
CA VAL A 106 -7.76 -5.18 9.78
C VAL A 106 -8.58 -4.33 10.72
N PHE A 107 -7.95 -3.83 11.76
CA PHE A 107 -8.57 -3.03 12.80
C PHE A 107 -7.84 -1.71 13.02
N VAL A 108 -8.62 -0.70 13.43
CA VAL A 108 -8.11 0.53 14.04
C VAL A 108 -8.79 0.65 15.41
N GLY A 109 -8.00 0.55 16.48
CA GLY A 109 -8.51 0.37 17.83
C GLY A 109 -9.39 -0.87 17.91
N SER A 110 -10.64 -0.71 18.35
CA SER A 110 -11.63 -1.79 18.40
C SER A 110 -12.47 -1.95 17.13
N ARG A 111 -12.34 -1.04 16.15
CA ARG A 111 -13.17 -1.05 14.95
C ARG A 111 -12.54 -1.91 13.86
N ARG A 112 -13.24 -2.96 13.43
CA ARG A 112 -12.89 -3.73 12.24
C ARG A 112 -13.20 -2.94 10.98
N LEU A 113 -12.18 -2.66 10.17
CA LEU A 113 -12.31 -1.95 8.89
C LEU A 113 -12.36 -2.90 7.69
N PHE A 114 -11.72 -4.07 7.81
CA PHE A 114 -11.63 -5.03 6.72
C PHE A 114 -11.73 -6.46 7.24
N SER A 115 -12.34 -7.33 6.43
CA SER A 115 -12.42 -8.77 6.65
C SER A 115 -12.53 -9.47 5.31
N LYS A 116 -11.60 -10.38 5.01
CA LYS A 116 -11.67 -11.29 3.87
C LYS A 116 -11.34 -12.70 4.30
N SER A 117 -12.08 -13.66 3.76
CA SER A 117 -11.97 -15.09 4.08
C SER A 117 -12.04 -15.90 2.80
N GLY A 118 -11.44 -17.09 2.81
CA GLY A 118 -11.46 -17.97 1.65
C GLY A 118 -10.48 -17.55 0.55
N ASP A 119 -10.44 -18.34 -0.52
CA ASP A 119 -9.60 -18.08 -1.70
C ASP A 119 -10.04 -16.78 -2.41
N GLN A 120 -9.08 -15.91 -2.71
CA GLN A 120 -9.27 -14.64 -3.43
C GLN A 120 -8.64 -14.67 -4.84
N GLY A 121 -7.93 -15.73 -5.18
CA GLY A 121 -7.20 -15.90 -6.43
C GLY A 121 -5.68 -15.75 -6.27
N SER A 122 -4.97 -15.97 -7.38
CA SER A 122 -3.51 -15.98 -7.41
C SER A 122 -2.86 -14.60 -7.50
N GLN A 123 -3.65 -13.54 -7.56
CA GLN A 123 -3.17 -12.18 -7.76
C GLN A 123 -3.05 -11.43 -6.43
N TRP A 124 -2.20 -10.41 -6.40
CA TRP A 124 -2.23 -9.42 -5.33
C TRP A 124 -3.46 -8.52 -5.49
N HIS A 125 -4.16 -8.28 -4.38
CA HIS A 125 -5.38 -7.47 -4.35
C HIS A 125 -5.15 -6.21 -3.52
N LEU A 126 -5.55 -5.06 -4.06
CA LEU A 126 -5.52 -3.79 -3.33
C LEU A 126 -6.76 -3.66 -2.42
N ALA A 127 -6.54 -3.40 -1.14
CA ALA A 127 -7.56 -2.93 -0.21
C ALA A 127 -7.46 -1.41 -0.02
N GLU A 128 -8.59 -0.70 -0.14
CA GLU A 128 -8.70 0.76 0.08
C GLU A 128 -9.75 1.06 1.14
N LEU A 129 -9.33 1.60 2.29
CA LEU A 129 -10.18 1.80 3.47
C LEU A 129 -10.21 3.28 3.85
N SER A 130 -11.29 3.96 3.49
CA SER A 130 -11.58 5.33 3.94
C SER A 130 -12.30 5.32 5.28
N PHE A 131 -11.78 6.04 6.26
CA PHE A 131 -12.42 6.17 7.56
C PHE A 131 -12.07 7.49 8.25
N VAL A 132 -12.81 7.85 9.30
CA VAL A 132 -12.47 8.97 10.19
C VAL A 132 -12.06 8.40 11.54
N HIS A 133 -10.93 8.87 12.08
CA HIS A 133 -10.43 8.54 13.43
C HIS A 133 -9.53 9.68 13.93
N THR A 134 -9.41 9.86 15.24
CA THR A 134 -8.59 10.93 15.83
C THR A 134 -7.87 10.43 17.08
N GLY A 135 -6.66 10.91 17.32
CA GLY A 135 -5.83 10.53 18.47
C GLY A 135 -4.93 9.32 18.17
N ASP A 136 -4.19 8.90 19.18
CA ASP A 136 -3.27 7.77 19.07
C ASP A 136 -4.04 6.46 19.21
N ASP A 137 -3.92 5.58 18.22
CA ASP A 137 -4.52 4.26 18.27
C ASP A 137 -3.71 3.24 17.46
N LYS A 138 -3.95 1.96 17.72
CA LYS A 138 -3.28 0.86 17.02
C LYS A 138 -3.95 0.57 15.69
N VAL A 139 -3.17 0.57 14.62
CA VAL A 139 -3.49 -0.23 13.43
C VAL A 139 -2.96 -1.63 13.69
N TRP A 140 -3.82 -2.63 13.64
CA TRP A 140 -3.39 -4.02 13.79
C TRP A 140 -4.07 -4.92 12.77
N ASN A 141 -3.26 -5.83 12.22
CA ASN A 141 -3.69 -6.82 11.25
C ASN A 141 -3.71 -8.18 11.93
N LEU A 142 -4.86 -8.83 11.87
CA LEU A 142 -5.12 -10.14 12.45
C LEU A 142 -5.35 -11.12 11.30
N ALA A 143 -4.40 -12.02 11.10
CA ALA A 143 -4.59 -13.18 10.25
C ALA A 143 -4.97 -14.38 11.13
N ILE A 144 -6.03 -15.08 10.75
CA ILE A 144 -6.55 -16.27 11.42
C ILE A 144 -6.37 -17.44 10.48
N ARG A 145 -5.71 -18.51 10.92
CA ARG A 145 -5.50 -19.73 10.13
C ARG A 145 -6.82 -20.44 9.82
N GLY A 146 -6.96 -20.87 8.57
CA GLY A 146 -8.07 -21.72 8.13
C GLY A 146 -7.95 -23.17 8.62
N SER A 147 -8.69 -24.09 8.01
CA SER A 147 -8.80 -25.47 8.49
C SER A 147 -7.52 -26.29 8.31
N GLU A 148 -6.74 -26.06 7.25
CA GLU A 148 -5.52 -26.81 6.92
C GLU A 148 -4.33 -25.90 6.58
N TYR A 149 -3.23 -26.48 6.08
CA TYR A 149 -1.98 -25.78 5.82
C TYR A 149 -2.00 -24.91 4.57
N GLN A 150 -2.92 -25.16 3.64
CA GLN A 150 -3.06 -24.41 2.39
C GLN A 150 -3.79 -23.08 2.61
N GLY A 151 -3.24 -22.22 3.46
CA GLY A 151 -3.93 -21.05 4.01
C GLY A 151 -3.06 -19.80 4.17
N ASP A 152 -1.96 -19.69 3.42
CA ASP A 152 -1.02 -18.58 3.55
C ASP A 152 -1.68 -17.24 3.20
N ILE A 153 -1.68 -16.32 4.15
CA ILE A 153 -2.14 -14.95 3.96
C ILE A 153 -0.91 -14.07 3.89
N ALA A 154 -0.75 -13.30 2.81
CA ALA A 154 0.33 -12.33 2.68
C ALA A 154 -0.22 -10.90 2.61
N ILE A 155 0.56 -9.95 3.13
CA ILE A 155 0.30 -8.51 3.05
C ILE A 155 1.58 -7.77 2.63
N ASP A 156 1.39 -6.67 1.92
CA ASP A 156 2.48 -5.82 1.44
C ASP A 156 2.01 -4.36 1.25
N ASP A 157 2.94 -3.43 1.06
CA ASP A 157 2.69 -2.04 0.64
C ASP A 157 1.63 -1.30 1.50
N ILE A 158 1.78 -1.36 2.83
CA ILE A 158 0.89 -0.66 3.77
C ILE A 158 1.14 0.84 3.70
N LYS A 159 0.06 1.60 3.51
CA LYS A 159 0.09 3.05 3.49
C LYS A 159 -1.07 3.64 4.30
N VAL A 160 -0.75 4.60 5.15
CA VAL A 160 -1.74 5.40 5.90
C VAL A 160 -1.47 6.87 5.61
N ILE A 161 -2.46 7.55 5.03
CA ILE A 161 -2.38 8.97 4.69
C ILE A 161 -3.64 9.69 5.15
N SER A 162 -3.53 11.02 5.31
CA SER A 162 -4.68 11.88 5.56
C SER A 162 -5.58 11.98 4.33
N GLY A 163 -6.90 12.03 4.54
CA GLY A 163 -7.91 12.14 3.48
C GLY A 163 -8.67 10.84 3.20
N ALA A 164 -9.58 10.84 2.24
CA ALA A 164 -10.31 9.63 1.83
C ALA A 164 -9.52 8.87 0.75
N CYS A 165 -9.64 7.54 0.69
CA CYS A 165 -9.08 6.79 -0.42
C CYS A 165 -9.70 7.25 -1.74
N GLY A 166 -8.86 7.39 -2.76
CA GLY A 166 -9.28 7.94 -4.04
C GLY A 166 -9.48 9.46 -4.06
N SER A 167 -9.33 10.21 -2.95
CA SER A 167 -9.35 11.68 -3.01
C SER A 167 -8.15 12.23 -3.79
N THR A 168 -7.05 11.47 -3.87
CA THR A 168 -5.91 11.73 -4.77
C THR A 168 -6.11 11.21 -6.20
N ARG A 169 -7.11 10.33 -6.45
CA ARG A 169 -7.44 9.87 -7.82
C ARG A 169 -8.13 10.97 -8.65
N LYS A 170 -8.62 12.03 -8.01
CA LYS A 170 -8.84 13.33 -8.65
C LYS A 170 -7.57 14.16 -8.49
N CYS A 171 -6.55 13.84 -9.28
CA CYS A 171 -5.38 14.69 -9.38
C CYS A 171 -5.67 15.83 -10.34
N ASP A 172 -6.31 16.89 -9.84
CA ASP A 172 -6.47 18.15 -10.58
C ASP A 172 -5.23 19.04 -10.47
N PHE A 173 -4.19 18.56 -9.78
CA PHE A 173 -2.97 19.29 -9.47
C PHE A 173 -3.22 20.59 -8.68
N ASP A 174 -4.36 20.84 -8.03
CA ASP A 174 -4.62 22.12 -7.35
C ASP A 174 -3.94 22.26 -5.98
N VAL A 175 -3.60 21.14 -5.35
CA VAL A 175 -2.91 21.11 -4.07
C VAL A 175 -1.44 20.72 -4.27
N ASP A 176 -1.20 19.54 -4.86
CA ASP A 176 0.12 18.95 -5.07
C ASP A 176 0.19 18.13 -6.37
N VAL A 177 1.23 17.30 -6.53
CA VAL A 177 1.41 16.37 -7.66
C VAL A 177 0.85 14.98 -7.36
N CYS A 178 0.00 14.82 -6.35
CA CYS A 178 -0.73 13.60 -6.03
C CYS A 178 0.14 12.33 -5.86
N GLY A 179 1.41 12.53 -5.51
CA GLY A 179 2.39 11.46 -5.35
C GLY A 179 3.02 10.95 -6.65
N PHE A 180 2.77 11.59 -7.81
CA PHE A 180 3.59 11.37 -8.99
C PHE A 180 5.05 11.76 -8.68
N VAL A 181 5.97 10.89 -9.06
CA VAL A 181 7.42 11.09 -8.90
C VAL A 181 7.98 11.34 -10.29
N GLN A 182 8.87 12.33 -10.38
CA GLN A 182 9.50 12.67 -11.64
C GLN A 182 10.52 11.59 -12.02
N ASP A 183 10.43 11.10 -13.26
CA ASP A 183 11.43 10.19 -13.80
C ASP A 183 12.70 10.98 -14.11
N THR A 184 13.81 10.63 -13.46
CA THR A 184 15.10 11.32 -13.62
C THR A 184 15.92 10.78 -14.80
N GLN A 185 15.38 9.86 -15.58
CA GLN A 185 16.03 9.33 -16.80
C GLN A 185 15.40 9.86 -18.08
N ASP A 186 14.30 10.61 -17.98
CA ASP A 186 13.72 11.30 -19.11
C ASP A 186 14.45 12.62 -19.41
N VAL A 187 14.07 13.27 -20.51
CA VAL A 187 14.73 14.50 -20.97
C VAL A 187 13.95 15.74 -20.54
N PHE A 188 12.74 15.58 -19.99
CA PHE A 188 11.82 16.69 -19.78
C PHE A 188 11.12 16.60 -18.44
N ASP A 189 11.33 17.64 -17.63
CA ASP A 189 10.69 17.71 -16.34
C ASP A 189 9.24 18.17 -16.37
N TRP A 190 8.41 17.43 -15.63
CA TRP A 190 7.04 17.83 -15.35
C TRP A 190 7.00 18.91 -14.27
N THR A 191 6.60 20.12 -14.65
CA THR A 191 6.46 21.26 -13.77
C THR A 191 4.98 21.59 -13.53
N ARG A 192 4.65 21.89 -12.27
CA ARG A 192 3.30 22.27 -11.86
C ARG A 192 3.10 23.77 -11.99
N MET A 193 2.17 24.20 -12.85
CA MET A 193 1.94 25.63 -13.14
C MET A 193 0.48 26.04 -13.06
N LYS A 194 0.21 27.35 -13.19
CA LYS A 194 -1.13 27.95 -13.23
C LYS A 194 -1.20 29.05 -14.29
N GLY A 195 -2.30 29.10 -15.04
CA GLY A 195 -2.53 30.10 -16.09
C GLY A 195 -1.84 29.76 -17.42
N ASN A 196 -1.68 30.75 -18.30
CA ASN A 196 -1.10 30.57 -19.64
C ASN A 196 0.38 30.15 -19.58
N THR A 197 0.83 29.40 -20.59
CA THR A 197 2.27 29.17 -20.80
C THR A 197 2.97 30.45 -21.28
N GLY A 198 4.29 30.54 -21.06
CA GLY A 198 5.10 31.72 -21.39
C GLY A 198 5.28 31.97 -22.90
N SER A 199 4.84 31.06 -23.76
CA SER A 199 4.96 31.15 -25.21
C SER A 199 3.60 31.36 -25.89
N SER A 200 3.55 32.29 -26.84
CA SER A 200 2.36 32.64 -27.59
C SER A 200 1.79 31.46 -28.37
N GLY A 201 0.47 31.23 -28.26
CA GLY A 201 -0.24 30.19 -29.01
C GLY A 201 0.04 28.74 -28.55
N THR A 202 0.61 28.57 -27.37
CA THR A 202 0.92 27.25 -26.80
C THR A 202 0.19 27.05 -25.48
N GLY A 203 0.05 25.80 -25.04
CA GLY A 203 -0.47 25.42 -23.73
C GLY A 203 -1.91 25.84 -23.45
N PRO A 204 -2.50 25.35 -22.34
CA PRO A 204 -3.83 25.75 -21.94
C PRO A 204 -3.79 27.10 -21.20
N ILE A 205 -4.90 27.85 -21.27
CA ILE A 205 -5.08 29.12 -20.53
C ILE A 205 -5.33 28.92 -19.03
N GLY A 206 -5.61 27.68 -18.62
CA GLY A 206 -5.89 27.26 -17.26
C GLY A 206 -6.06 25.74 -17.21
N ASP A 207 -6.19 25.19 -16.01
CA ASP A 207 -6.49 23.76 -15.85
C ASP A 207 -7.86 23.39 -16.46
N HIS A 208 -8.06 22.12 -16.77
CA HIS A 208 -9.32 21.64 -17.32
C HIS A 208 -10.45 21.58 -16.26
N THR A 209 -10.13 21.25 -15.00
CA THR A 209 -11.13 20.95 -13.97
C THR A 209 -11.95 22.17 -13.57
N SER A 210 -11.28 23.31 -13.37
CA SER A 210 -11.91 24.55 -12.90
C SER A 210 -11.67 25.75 -13.81
N GLY A 211 -10.72 25.66 -14.75
CA GLY A 211 -10.26 26.79 -15.59
C GLY A 211 -9.40 27.81 -14.83
N LYS A 212 -9.15 27.61 -13.54
CA LYS A 212 -8.45 28.55 -12.63
C LYS A 212 -7.46 27.88 -11.68
N GLY A 213 -7.40 26.57 -11.69
CA GLY A 213 -6.52 25.70 -10.97
C GLY A 213 -5.14 25.59 -11.60
N ARG A 214 -4.37 24.60 -11.15
CA ARG A 214 -3.05 24.27 -11.65
C ARG A 214 -3.09 23.02 -12.51
N TYR A 215 -2.06 22.81 -13.31
CA TYR A 215 -1.88 21.61 -14.11
C TYR A 215 -0.39 21.26 -14.19
N SER A 216 -0.09 20.01 -14.53
CA SER A 216 1.26 19.58 -14.83
C SER A 216 1.58 19.80 -16.32
N ARG A 217 2.77 20.31 -16.63
CA ARG A 217 3.25 20.51 -18.00
C ARG A 217 4.72 20.13 -18.13
N SER A 218 5.16 19.84 -19.35
CA SER A 218 6.57 19.84 -19.72
C SER A 218 6.82 20.87 -20.83
N SER A 219 8.04 21.37 -20.94
CA SER A 219 8.43 22.28 -22.01
C SER A 219 9.92 22.24 -22.30
N ASP A 220 10.35 22.82 -23.42
CA ASP A 220 11.76 22.91 -23.79
C ASP A 220 12.63 23.65 -22.76
N SER A 221 12.05 24.53 -21.93
CA SER A 221 12.76 25.16 -20.82
C SER A 221 12.97 24.24 -19.62
N ASP A 222 12.19 23.17 -19.54
CA ASP A 222 12.22 22.16 -18.48
C ASP A 222 13.07 20.95 -18.91
N ARG A 223 13.87 21.12 -19.98
CA ARG A 223 14.75 20.09 -20.51
C ARG A 223 16.01 19.98 -19.66
N GLU A 224 16.26 18.80 -19.10
CA GLU A 224 17.55 18.51 -18.48
C GLU A 224 18.62 18.37 -19.57
N ILE A 225 19.74 19.09 -19.40
CA ILE A 225 20.90 18.98 -20.30
C ILE A 225 21.74 17.80 -19.79
N PRO A 226 22.12 16.84 -20.67
CA PRO A 226 22.91 15.67 -20.26
C PRO A 226 24.30 16.03 -19.72
#